data_AF-A0A3D2S906-F1
#
_entry.id   AF-A0A3D2S906-F1
#
_cell.length_a   1.000
_cell.length_b   1.000
_cell.length_c   1.000
_cell.angle_alpha   90.00
_cell.angle_beta   90.00
_cell.angle_gamma   90.00
#
_symmetry.space_group_name_H-M   'P 1'
#
loop_
_entity.id
_entity.type
_entity.pdbx_description
1 polymer ?
#
loop_
_entity_poly.entity_id
_entity_poly.type
_entity_poly.pdbx_seq_one_letter_code
_entity_poly.pdbx_strand_id
1 'polypeptide(L)'
;MQKKWTDRFLSTVERIGNALPHPATLFAMLALLVVVMSGIVSMFDVSVTHPGTGESVEAVNLLSREGLARILTNMVTNFTAFAPLGTVLVALLGIGVAEGTGLIGAALRLLVLSSPRRLLTAVIVFSGVMSNAASEVGYVLLVPLAAVIFLAVGRHPLAGLAAAFAGVSGGYSANLLIGTIDPLLAGLSQEAAQILQPGYEVNPACNYYFMFVSTFLITGLGTWVTEKIVIPL
;
A
#
# COMPACT_ATOMS: atom_id res chain seq x y z
N MET A 1 -26.06 28.75 9.99
CA MET A 1 -25.85 27.86 8.83
C MET A 1 -25.66 26.43 9.34
N GLN A 2 -26.62 25.53 9.11
CA GLN A 2 -26.47 24.12 9.48
C GLN A 2 -25.37 23.48 8.62
N LYS A 3 -24.28 22.99 9.24
CA LYS A 3 -23.26 22.21 8.54
C LYS A 3 -23.95 21.00 7.88
N LYS A 4 -23.84 20.89 6.55
CA LYS A 4 -24.35 19.74 5.80
C LYS A 4 -23.72 18.47 6.40
N TRP A 5 -24.43 17.36 6.33
CA TRP A 5 -23.95 16.09 6.89
C TRP A 5 -22.56 15.70 6.34
N THR A 6 -22.30 16.04 5.07
CA THR A 6 -21.00 15.94 4.40
C THR A 6 -19.89 16.70 5.14
N ASP A 7 -20.15 17.94 5.54
CA ASP A 7 -19.15 18.80 6.18
C ASP A 7 -18.78 18.27 7.56
N ARG A 8 -19.76 17.69 8.27
CA ARG A 8 -19.52 17.03 9.55
C ARG A 8 -18.69 15.76 9.38
N PHE A 9 -19.05 14.92 8.40
CA PHE A 9 -18.29 13.72 8.09
C PHE A 9 -16.84 14.03 7.71
N LEU A 10 -16.63 14.97 6.78
CA LEU A 10 -15.29 15.40 6.34
C LEU A 10 -14.47 15.97 7.50
N SER A 11 -15.09 16.77 8.38
CA SER A 11 -14.39 17.30 9.56
C SER A 11 -13.94 16.22 10.54
N THR A 12 -14.69 15.11 10.64
CA THR A 12 -14.30 13.97 11.46
C THR A 12 -13.12 13.23 10.84
N VAL A 13 -13.15 12.98 9.53
CA VAL A 13 -12.05 12.33 8.80
C VAL A 13 -10.77 13.14 8.92
N GLU A 14 -10.85 14.47 8.70
CA GLU A 14 -9.71 15.38 8.85
C GLU A 14 -9.14 15.34 10.27
N ARG A 15 -10.01 15.37 11.30
CA ARG A 15 -9.57 15.35 12.70
C ARG A 15 -8.89 14.04 13.08
N ILE A 16 -9.40 12.90 12.59
CA ILE A 16 -8.79 11.58 12.84
C ILE A 16 -7.45 11.47 12.10
N GLY A 17 -7.40 11.91 10.84
CA GLY A 17 -6.16 11.91 10.05
C GLY A 17 -5.06 12.75 10.72
N ASN A 18 -5.40 13.94 11.20
CA ASN A 18 -4.46 14.84 11.88
C ASN A 18 -4.07 14.38 13.28
N ALA A 19 -4.83 13.48 13.91
CA ALA A 19 -4.51 12.95 15.23
C ALA A 19 -3.45 11.83 15.17
N LEU A 20 -3.27 11.18 14.02
CA LEU A 20 -2.28 10.13 13.86
C LEU A 20 -0.88 10.74 13.76
N PRO A 21 0.05 10.35 14.65
CA PRO A 21 1.43 10.80 14.57
C PRO A 21 2.13 10.12 13.38
N HIS A 22 3.26 10.69 12.97
CA HIS A 22 4.07 10.13 11.88
C HIS A 22 4.32 8.61 12.09
N PRO A 23 4.24 7.75 11.05
CA PRO A 23 4.38 6.30 11.23
C PRO A 23 5.63 5.87 12.02
N ALA A 24 6.77 6.54 11.79
CA ALA A 24 8.00 6.27 12.54
C ALA A 24 7.86 6.53 14.06
N THR A 25 7.16 7.59 14.47
CA THR A 25 6.94 7.87 15.90
C THR A 25 5.92 6.90 16.48
N LEU A 26 4.92 6.48 15.70
CA LEU A 26 3.98 5.42 16.09
C LEU A 26 4.72 4.11 16.39
N PHE A 27 5.60 3.64 15.49
CA PHE A 27 6.40 2.43 15.71
C PHE A 27 7.36 2.58 16.90
N ALA A 28 7.99 3.74 17.07
CA ALA A 28 8.86 4.00 18.23
C ALA A 28 8.07 3.93 19.56
N MET A 29 6.87 4.50 19.60
CA MET A 29 5.98 4.39 20.76
C MET A 29 5.52 2.96 21.02
N LEU A 30 5.16 2.19 19.97
CA LEU A 30 4.80 0.78 20.12
C LEU A 30 5.98 -0.06 20.62
N ALA A 31 7.19 0.17 20.11
CA ALA A 31 8.39 -0.54 20.58
C ALA A 31 8.67 -0.25 22.06
N LEU A 32 8.60 1.01 22.47
CA LEU A 32 8.74 1.40 23.87
C LEU A 32 7.63 0.80 24.74
N LEU A 33 6.39 0.81 24.25
CA LEU A 33 5.25 0.21 24.92
C LEU A 33 5.47 -1.29 25.14
N VAL A 34 5.95 -2.03 24.14
CA VAL A 34 6.27 -3.46 24.26
C VAL A 34 7.34 -3.68 25.32
N VAL A 35 8.39 -2.86 25.37
CA VAL A 35 9.44 -2.97 26.40
C VAL A 35 8.85 -2.79 27.80
N VAL A 36 8.05 -1.73 28.02
CA VAL A 36 7.42 -1.45 29.32
C VAL A 36 6.42 -2.53 29.71
N MET A 37 5.53 -2.91 28.79
CA MET A 37 4.51 -3.92 29.03
C MET A 37 5.12 -5.29 29.31
N SER A 38 6.21 -5.66 28.63
CA SER A 38 6.91 -6.92 28.89
C SER A 38 7.43 -7.01 30.32
N GLY A 39 7.91 -5.89 30.88
CA GLY A 39 8.32 -5.82 32.28
C GLY A 39 7.15 -5.98 33.23
N ILE A 40 6.04 -5.28 33.00
CA ILE A 40 4.84 -5.38 33.84
C ILE A 40 4.25 -6.80 33.82
N VAL A 41 4.04 -7.38 32.64
CA VAL A 41 3.41 -8.69 32.49
C VAL A 41 4.27 -9.79 33.10
N SER A 42 5.61 -9.68 33.00
CA SER A 42 6.52 -10.65 33.60
C SER A 42 6.44 -10.70 35.14
N MET A 43 5.91 -9.67 35.81
CA MET A 43 5.72 -9.69 37.27
C MET A 43 4.56 -10.57 37.73
N PHE A 44 3.67 -10.97 36.82
CA PHE A 44 2.47 -11.75 37.13
C PHE A 44 2.60 -13.22 36.73
N ASP A 45 3.79 -13.68 36.34
CA ASP A 45 4.10 -15.05 35.91
C ASP A 45 3.05 -15.62 34.93
N VAL A 46 2.62 -14.78 33.97
CA VAL A 46 1.60 -15.14 32.99
C VAL A 46 2.18 -16.16 32.01
N SER A 47 1.55 -17.34 31.97
CA SER A 47 1.84 -18.41 31.01
C SER A 47 0.59 -18.74 30.17
N VAL A 48 0.81 -18.99 28.88
CA VAL A 48 -0.23 -19.40 27.92
C VAL A 48 0.27 -20.59 27.13
N THR A 49 -0.58 -21.57 26.86
CA THR A 49 -0.26 -22.71 25.99
C THR A 49 -0.27 -22.30 24.52
N HIS A 50 0.82 -22.62 23.81
CA HIS A 50 0.97 -22.36 22.39
C HIS A 50 -0.04 -23.20 21.58
N PRO A 51 -0.90 -22.60 20.75
CA PRO A 51 -1.96 -23.32 20.04
C PRO A 51 -1.44 -24.31 18.99
N GLY A 52 -0.22 -24.12 18.48
CA GLY A 52 0.36 -24.99 17.45
C GLY A 52 1.23 -26.13 18.00
N THR A 53 1.90 -25.94 19.13
CA THR A 53 2.90 -26.89 19.67
C THR A 53 2.47 -27.50 21.00
N GLY A 54 1.53 -26.90 21.71
CA GLY A 54 1.11 -27.31 23.05
C GLY A 54 2.07 -26.92 24.17
N GLU A 55 3.19 -26.26 23.86
CA GLU A 55 4.19 -25.84 24.84
C GLU A 55 3.73 -24.61 25.64
N SER A 56 4.23 -24.45 26.86
CA SER A 56 3.99 -23.26 27.69
C SER A 56 4.83 -22.08 27.17
N VAL A 57 4.18 -20.96 26.87
CA VAL A 57 4.81 -19.70 26.47
C VAL A 57 4.71 -18.71 27.63
N GLU A 58 5.86 -18.19 28.06
CA GLU A 58 5.97 -17.25 29.17
C GLU A 58 6.35 -15.85 28.67
N ALA A 59 5.94 -14.82 29.43
CA ALA A 59 6.28 -13.45 29.11
C ALA A 59 7.77 -13.15 29.36
N VAL A 60 8.48 -12.72 28.32
CA VAL A 60 9.91 -12.38 28.40
C VAL A 60 10.10 -10.92 28.79
N ASN A 61 10.76 -10.67 29.92
CA ASN A 61 11.04 -9.31 30.41
C ASN A 61 12.19 -8.63 29.64
N LEU A 62 11.86 -7.64 28.80
CA LEU A 62 12.85 -6.88 28.03
C LEU A 62 13.55 -5.77 28.84
N LEU A 63 13.03 -5.37 30.00
CA LEU A 63 13.67 -4.39 30.91
C LEU A 63 14.74 -5.03 31.81
N SER A 64 14.82 -6.37 31.83
CA SER A 64 15.85 -7.09 32.56
C SER A 64 17.25 -6.86 31.96
N ARG A 65 18.31 -7.18 32.72
CA ARG A 65 19.70 -7.09 32.21
C ARG A 65 19.89 -7.91 30.93
N GLU A 66 19.32 -9.10 30.88
CA GLU A 66 19.36 -9.99 29.72
C GLU A 66 18.52 -9.45 28.56
N GLY A 67 17.34 -8.90 28.84
CA GLY A 67 16.47 -8.25 27.85
C GLY A 67 17.12 -7.04 27.18
N LEU A 68 17.74 -6.16 27.96
CA LEU A 68 18.49 -5.01 27.45
C LEU A 68 19.71 -5.45 26.63
N ALA A 69 20.45 -6.46 27.11
CA ALA A 69 21.55 -7.05 26.34
C ALA A 69 21.04 -7.59 24.99
N ARG A 70 19.93 -8.34 24.99
CA ARG A 70 19.30 -8.88 23.78
C ARG A 70 18.89 -7.78 22.80
N ILE A 71 18.31 -6.68 23.29
CA ILE A 71 17.96 -5.53 22.43
C ILE A 71 19.22 -4.97 21.77
N LEU A 72 20.26 -4.69 22.56
CA LEU A 72 21.49 -4.07 22.04
C LEU A 72 22.26 -4.99 21.09
N THR A 73 22.33 -6.30 21.37
CA THR A 73 23.08 -7.25 20.53
C THR A 73 22.36 -7.59 19.23
N ASN A 74 21.03 -7.68 19.27
CA ASN A 74 20.24 -8.14 18.10
C ASN A 74 19.67 -7.00 17.27
N MET A 75 19.80 -5.73 17.68
CA MET A 75 19.21 -4.59 16.98
C MET A 75 19.53 -4.56 15.48
N VAL A 76 20.82 -4.67 15.14
CA VAL A 76 21.28 -4.64 13.74
C VAL A 76 20.81 -5.89 13.00
N THR A 77 20.96 -7.06 13.60
CA THR A 77 20.55 -8.34 13.00
C THR A 77 19.06 -8.36 12.69
N ASN A 78 18.21 -7.91 13.62
CA ASN A 78 16.76 -7.80 13.43
C ASN A 78 16.43 -6.84 12.28
N PHE A 79 17.11 -5.70 12.20
CA PHE A 79 16.90 -4.76 11.10
C PHE A 79 17.32 -5.35 9.74
N THR A 80 18.49 -5.98 9.66
CA THR A 80 19.01 -6.53 8.40
C THR A 80 18.32 -7.82 7.96
N ALA A 81 17.81 -8.62 8.91
CA ALA A 81 17.10 -9.86 8.64
C ALA A 81 15.61 -9.66 8.37
N PHE A 82 15.09 -8.44 8.56
CA PHE A 82 13.70 -8.10 8.31
C PHE A 82 13.34 -8.39 6.84
N ALA A 83 12.48 -9.39 6.62
CA ALA A 83 12.14 -9.92 5.29
C ALA A 83 11.81 -8.87 4.21
N PRO A 84 11.02 -7.81 4.50
CA PRO A 84 10.69 -6.81 3.47
C PRO A 84 11.87 -5.89 3.13
N LEU A 85 12.90 -5.75 3.98
CA LEU A 85 14.00 -4.81 3.73
C LEU A 85 14.76 -5.17 2.44
N GLY A 86 15.28 -6.39 2.37
CA GLY A 86 16.10 -6.82 1.23
C GLY A 86 15.31 -6.89 -0.08
N THR A 87 14.09 -7.43 -0.03
CA THR A 87 13.25 -7.63 -1.20
C THR A 87 12.80 -6.31 -1.82
N VAL A 88 12.43 -5.32 -1.00
CA VAL A 88 12.02 -3.99 -1.47
C VAL A 88 13.21 -3.20 -2.04
N LEU A 89 14.38 -3.23 -1.40
CA LEU A 89 15.56 -2.53 -1.91
C LEU A 89 15.97 -3.02 -3.30
N VAL A 90 15.95 -4.34 -3.53
CA VAL A 90 16.27 -4.92 -4.84
C VAL A 90 15.21 -4.55 -5.88
N ALA A 91 13.93 -4.60 -5.52
CA ALA A 91 12.84 -4.21 -6.42
C ALA A 91 12.91 -2.71 -6.81
N LEU A 92 13.24 -1.83 -5.86
CA LEU A 92 13.40 -0.40 -6.10
C LEU A 92 14.55 -0.07 -7.05
N LEU A 93 15.62 -0.86 -7.10
CA LEU A 93 16.69 -0.67 -8.08
C LEU A 93 16.16 -0.87 -9.51
N GLY A 94 15.38 -1.92 -9.75
CA GLY A 94 14.79 -2.20 -11.06
C GLY A 94 13.80 -1.12 -11.50
N ILE A 95 12.89 -0.73 -10.60
CA ILE A 95 11.93 0.35 -10.88
C ILE A 95 12.64 1.68 -11.08
N GLY A 96 13.68 1.98 -10.29
CA GLY A 96 14.47 3.20 -10.44
C GLY A 96 15.13 3.35 -11.81
N VAL A 97 15.60 2.26 -12.41
CA VAL A 97 16.11 2.28 -13.80
C VAL A 97 14.99 2.47 -14.81
N ALA A 98 13.87 1.75 -14.66
CA ALA A 98 12.73 1.86 -15.58
C ALA A 98 12.09 3.25 -15.56
N GLU A 99 12.00 3.87 -14.38
CA GLU A 99 11.50 5.23 -14.20
C GLU A 99 12.53 6.26 -14.66
N GLY A 100 13.81 6.10 -14.27
CA GLY A 100 14.89 7.03 -14.63
C GLY A 100 15.16 7.12 -16.13
N THR A 101 14.88 6.06 -16.89
CA THR A 101 14.93 6.06 -18.37
C THR A 101 13.68 6.64 -19.03
N GLY A 102 12.62 6.92 -18.25
CA GLY A 102 11.33 7.39 -18.75
C GLY A 102 10.47 6.31 -19.41
N LEU A 103 10.86 5.03 -19.33
CA LEU A 103 10.17 3.91 -19.98
C LEU A 103 8.70 3.83 -19.53
N ILE A 104 8.45 3.92 -18.22
CA ILE A 104 7.10 3.78 -17.68
C ILE A 104 6.21 4.95 -18.10
N GLY A 105 6.70 6.19 -17.97
CA GLY A 105 5.97 7.37 -18.41
C GLY A 105 5.65 7.36 -19.91
N ALA A 106 6.62 6.94 -20.73
CA ALA A 106 6.43 6.80 -22.18
C ALA A 106 5.39 5.73 -22.52
N ALA A 107 5.44 4.57 -21.86
CA ALA A 107 4.49 3.48 -22.07
C ALA A 107 3.05 3.88 -21.69
N LEU A 108 2.86 4.51 -20.53
CA LEU A 108 1.54 5.01 -20.10
C LEU A 108 1.02 6.07 -21.07
N ARG A 109 1.86 7.02 -21.47
CA ARG A 109 1.47 8.07 -22.44
C ARG A 109 1.08 7.47 -23.79
N LEU A 110 1.85 6.51 -24.29
CA LEU A 110 1.55 5.81 -25.54
C LEU A 110 0.21 5.08 -25.47
N LEU A 111 -0.06 4.42 -24.34
CA LEU A 111 -1.28 3.66 -24.11
C LEU A 111 -2.52 4.57 -24.15
N VAL A 112 -2.47 5.72 -23.48
CA VAL A 112 -3.60 6.68 -23.49
C VAL A 112 -3.76 7.37 -24.85
N LEU A 113 -2.66 7.82 -25.48
CA LEU A 113 -2.73 8.52 -26.77
C LEU A 113 -3.19 7.63 -27.92
N SER A 114 -2.88 6.32 -27.87
CA SER A 114 -3.28 5.35 -28.90
C SER A 114 -4.71 4.83 -28.72
N SER A 115 -5.43 5.31 -27.71
CA SER A 115 -6.74 4.78 -27.35
C SER A 115 -7.86 5.28 -28.25
N PRO A 116 -8.78 4.39 -28.68
CA PRO A 116 -9.96 4.81 -29.42
C PRO A 116 -10.90 5.60 -28.52
N ARG A 117 -11.56 6.64 -29.08
CA ARG A 117 -12.44 7.56 -28.33
C ARG A 117 -13.49 6.86 -27.44
N ARG A 118 -14.01 5.70 -27.87
CA ARG A 118 -15.03 4.93 -27.13
C ARG A 118 -14.50 4.25 -25.87
N LEU A 119 -13.22 3.86 -25.85
CA LEU A 119 -12.59 3.17 -24.71
C LEU A 119 -11.72 4.09 -23.87
N LEU A 120 -11.66 5.38 -24.21
CA LEU A 120 -10.74 6.33 -23.60
C LEU A 120 -10.84 6.35 -22.07
N THR A 121 -12.05 6.32 -21.51
CA THR A 121 -12.26 6.29 -20.05
C THR A 121 -11.72 5.01 -19.43
N ALA A 122 -12.02 3.86 -20.03
CA ALA A 122 -11.53 2.57 -19.54
C ALA A 122 -10.02 2.49 -19.60
N VAL A 123 -9.44 2.98 -20.69
CA VAL A 123 -7.99 3.01 -20.82
C VAL A 123 -7.35 3.93 -19.79
N ILE A 124 -7.90 5.11 -19.54
CA ILE A 124 -7.34 6.01 -18.51
C ILE A 124 -7.41 5.39 -17.11
N VAL A 125 -8.53 4.77 -16.73
CA VAL A 125 -8.64 4.09 -15.44
C VAL A 125 -7.65 2.93 -15.36
N PHE A 126 -7.58 2.11 -16.42
CA PHE A 126 -6.64 0.99 -16.51
C PHE A 126 -5.17 1.44 -16.41
N SER A 127 -4.78 2.48 -17.16
CA SER A 127 -3.48 3.12 -17.06
C SER A 127 -3.20 3.60 -15.63
N GLY A 128 -4.23 4.11 -14.94
CA GLY A 128 -4.13 4.54 -13.55
C GLY A 128 -3.81 3.39 -12.62
N VAL A 129 -4.55 2.28 -12.74
CA VAL A 129 -4.31 1.06 -11.95
C VAL A 129 -2.88 0.55 -12.21
N MET A 130 -2.48 0.45 -13.47
CA MET A 130 -1.14 -0.02 -13.86
C MET A 130 -0.01 0.93 -13.45
N SER A 131 -0.29 2.21 -13.19
CA SER A 131 0.73 3.19 -12.82
C SER A 131 1.31 2.99 -11.43
N ASN A 132 0.70 2.16 -10.57
CA ASN A 132 1.28 1.80 -9.28
C ASN A 132 2.67 1.13 -9.43
N ALA A 133 2.93 0.43 -10.53
CA ALA A 133 4.25 -0.12 -10.83
C ALA A 133 5.36 0.95 -10.92
N ALA A 134 4.99 2.22 -11.00
CA ALA A 134 5.87 3.37 -11.21
C ALA A 134 5.87 4.36 -10.03
N SER A 135 5.42 3.91 -8.85
CA SER A 135 5.30 4.67 -7.60
C SER A 135 4.47 5.96 -7.70
N GLU A 136 5.00 7.01 -8.35
CA GLU A 136 4.44 8.37 -8.36
C GLU A 136 4.07 8.88 -9.77
N VAL A 137 4.50 8.21 -10.84
CA VAL A 137 4.26 8.64 -12.23
C VAL A 137 2.76 8.78 -12.53
N GLY A 138 1.91 7.95 -11.92
CA GLY A 138 0.46 8.02 -12.08
C GLY A 138 -0.12 9.38 -11.68
N TYR A 139 0.26 9.90 -10.52
CA TYR A 139 -0.26 11.18 -10.03
C TYR A 139 0.30 12.37 -10.81
N VAL A 140 1.60 12.34 -11.12
CA VAL A 140 2.28 13.48 -11.73
C VAL A 140 1.98 13.59 -13.23
N LEU A 141 1.93 12.48 -13.95
CA LEU A 141 1.76 12.49 -15.41
C LEU A 141 0.34 12.13 -15.85
N LEU A 142 -0.24 11.03 -15.34
CA LEU A 142 -1.48 10.49 -15.91
C LEU A 142 -2.70 11.37 -15.59
N VAL A 143 -2.81 11.87 -14.36
CA VAL A 143 -3.93 12.72 -13.91
C VAL A 143 -4.09 13.97 -14.79
N PRO A 144 -3.07 14.84 -14.95
CA PRO A 144 -3.20 16.01 -15.83
C PRO A 144 -3.33 15.63 -17.31
N LEU A 145 -2.63 14.58 -17.78
CA LEU A 145 -2.72 14.12 -19.16
C LEU A 145 -4.16 13.69 -19.51
N ALA A 146 -4.83 12.99 -18.61
CA ALA A 146 -6.22 12.57 -18.79
C ALA A 146 -7.18 13.76 -18.95
N ALA A 147 -6.98 14.82 -18.16
CA ALA A 147 -7.76 16.05 -18.25
C ALA A 147 -7.64 16.69 -19.64
N VAL A 148 -6.41 16.82 -20.12
CA VAL A 148 -6.10 17.44 -21.43
C VAL A 148 -6.64 16.61 -22.58
N ILE A 149 -6.51 15.28 -22.51
CA ILE A 149 -7.02 14.40 -23.57
C ILE A 149 -8.55 14.42 -23.60
N PHE A 150 -9.22 14.40 -22.44
CA PHE A 150 -10.68 14.56 -22.39
C PHE A 150 -11.11 15.88 -23.04
N LEU A 151 -10.45 16.99 -22.71
CA LEU A 151 -10.72 18.28 -23.34
C LEU A 151 -10.50 18.24 -24.86
N ALA A 152 -9.42 17.63 -25.32
CA ALA A 152 -9.07 17.53 -26.75
C ALA A 152 -10.08 16.70 -27.56
N VAL A 153 -10.75 15.72 -26.94
CA VAL A 153 -11.81 14.92 -27.59
C VAL A 153 -13.22 15.49 -27.38
N GLY A 154 -13.34 16.69 -26.82
CA GLY A 154 -14.62 17.38 -26.58
C GLY A 154 -15.40 16.87 -25.37
N ARG A 155 -14.74 16.21 -24.41
CA ARG A 155 -15.31 15.73 -23.15
C ARG A 155 -14.89 16.61 -21.98
N HIS A 156 -15.66 16.59 -20.90
CA HIS A 156 -15.39 17.45 -19.75
C HIS A 156 -14.06 17.07 -19.05
N PRO A 157 -13.09 17.98 -18.87
CA PRO A 157 -11.76 17.66 -18.34
C PRO A 157 -11.79 17.15 -16.90
N LEU A 158 -12.73 17.62 -16.06
CA LEU A 158 -12.88 17.11 -14.69
C LEU A 158 -13.24 15.62 -14.64
N ALA A 159 -13.96 15.11 -15.65
CA ALA A 159 -14.25 13.68 -15.71
C ALA A 159 -12.99 12.86 -16.00
N GLY A 160 -12.09 13.38 -16.84
CA GLY A 160 -10.78 12.79 -17.09
C GLY A 160 -9.90 12.77 -15.83
N LEU A 161 -9.90 13.89 -15.09
CA LEU A 161 -9.21 13.98 -13.79
C LEU A 161 -9.75 12.95 -12.79
N ALA A 162 -11.08 12.89 -12.62
CA ALA A 162 -11.72 11.96 -11.71
C ALA A 162 -11.44 10.50 -12.10
N ALA A 163 -11.50 10.16 -13.39
CA ALA A 163 -11.22 8.81 -13.89
C ALA A 163 -9.77 8.39 -13.61
N ALA A 164 -8.81 9.25 -13.94
CA ALA A 164 -7.40 8.98 -13.68
C ALA A 164 -7.12 8.86 -12.18
N PHE A 165 -7.62 9.80 -11.38
CA PHE A 165 -7.43 9.79 -9.93
C PHE A 165 -8.03 8.54 -9.26
N ALA A 166 -9.24 8.14 -9.68
CA ALA A 166 -9.86 6.91 -9.22
C ALA A 166 -9.05 5.66 -9.60
N GLY A 167 -8.47 5.64 -10.81
CA GLY A 167 -7.58 4.55 -11.26
C GLY A 167 -6.28 4.48 -10.46
N VAL A 168 -5.59 5.61 -10.29
CA VAL A 168 -4.29 5.67 -9.58
C VAL A 168 -4.45 5.42 -8.08
N SER A 169 -5.39 6.09 -7.42
CA SER A 169 -5.58 6.00 -5.98
C SER A 169 -6.38 4.77 -5.58
N GLY A 170 -7.52 4.54 -6.22
CA GLY A 170 -8.40 3.40 -5.93
C GLY A 170 -7.86 2.06 -6.43
N GLY A 171 -7.00 2.09 -7.46
CA GLY A 171 -6.34 0.91 -8.03
C GLY A 171 -5.01 0.54 -7.40
N TYR A 172 -4.57 1.23 -6.34
CA TYR A 172 -3.18 1.17 -5.85
C TYR A 172 -2.66 -0.26 -5.61
N SER A 173 -3.45 -1.18 -5.07
CA SER A 173 -2.99 -2.56 -4.86
C SER A 173 -3.21 -3.50 -6.05
N ALA A 174 -4.04 -3.15 -7.03
CA ALA A 174 -4.32 -4.02 -8.16
C ALA A 174 -3.31 -3.77 -9.27
N ASN A 175 -2.76 -4.83 -9.85
CA ASN A 175 -1.79 -4.73 -10.92
C ASN A 175 -1.75 -6.01 -11.76
N LEU A 176 -1.35 -5.90 -13.03
CA LEU A 176 -1.04 -7.06 -13.88
C LEU A 176 0.38 -7.56 -13.67
N LEU A 177 1.26 -6.74 -13.11
CA LEU A 177 2.65 -7.09 -12.82
C LEU A 177 2.91 -6.98 -11.32
N ILE A 178 3.84 -7.80 -10.84
CA ILE A 178 4.32 -7.71 -9.46
C ILE A 178 5.10 -6.39 -9.32
N GLY A 179 4.67 -5.55 -8.38
CA GLY A 179 5.27 -4.26 -8.05
C GLY A 179 6.06 -4.32 -6.74
N THR A 180 6.55 -3.17 -6.28
CA THR A 180 7.27 -3.04 -5.00
C THR A 180 6.39 -3.23 -3.76
N ILE A 181 5.08 -3.03 -3.89
CA ILE A 181 4.14 -3.23 -2.79
C ILE A 181 3.99 -4.69 -2.40
N ASP A 182 4.12 -5.60 -3.37
CA ASP A 182 3.91 -7.03 -3.17
C ASP A 182 4.96 -7.68 -2.27
N PRO A 183 6.28 -7.53 -2.51
CA PRO A 183 7.29 -8.04 -1.59
C PRO A 183 7.26 -7.33 -0.24
N LEU A 184 6.86 -6.05 -0.18
CA LEU A 184 6.68 -5.33 1.08
C LEU A 184 5.57 -5.97 1.93
N LEU A 185 4.37 -6.13 1.37
CA LEU A 185 3.22 -6.71 2.08
C LEU A 185 3.43 -8.19 2.39
N ALA A 186 4.03 -8.94 1.47
CA ALA A 186 4.41 -10.34 1.70
C ALA A 186 5.43 -10.46 2.83
N GLY A 187 6.46 -9.62 2.84
CA GLY A 187 7.47 -9.60 3.90
C GLY A 187 6.87 -9.26 5.26
N LEU A 188 5.98 -8.26 5.36
CA LEU A 188 5.27 -7.95 6.60
C LEU A 188 4.36 -9.11 7.07
N SER A 189 3.66 -9.75 6.13
CA SER A 189 2.81 -10.91 6.42
C SER A 189 3.65 -12.10 6.89
N GLN A 190 4.84 -12.28 6.33
CA GLN A 190 5.78 -13.32 6.71
C GLN A 190 6.27 -13.13 8.14
N GLU A 191 6.70 -11.93 8.50
CA GLU A 191 7.15 -11.58 9.85
C GLU A 191 6.04 -11.80 10.89
N ALA A 192 4.79 -11.46 10.53
CA ALA A 192 3.64 -11.73 11.38
C ALA A 192 3.33 -13.24 11.50
N ALA A 193 3.42 -14.00 10.41
CA ALA A 193 3.16 -15.45 10.41
C ALA A 193 4.22 -16.22 11.21
N GLN A 194 5.48 -15.76 11.19
CA GLN A 194 6.58 -16.38 11.93
C GLN A 194 6.47 -16.26 13.45
N ILE A 195 5.57 -15.41 13.95
CA ILE A 195 5.21 -15.38 15.38
C ILE A 195 4.55 -16.70 15.82
N LEU A 196 3.78 -17.33 14.93
CA LEU A 196 3.06 -18.59 15.22
C LEU A 196 3.74 -19.82 14.61
N GLN A 197 4.28 -19.70 13.40
CA GLN A 197 4.90 -20.79 12.67
C GLN A 197 6.30 -20.40 12.18
N PRO A 198 7.36 -20.76 12.92
CA PRO A 198 8.73 -20.49 12.50
C PRO A 198 9.03 -21.10 11.13
N GLY A 199 9.74 -20.35 10.29
CA GLY A 199 10.09 -20.78 8.93
C GLY A 199 8.94 -20.68 7.92
N TYR A 200 7.80 -20.09 8.26
CA TYR A 200 6.78 -19.75 7.28
C TYR A 200 7.34 -18.75 6.28
N GLU A 201 7.24 -19.05 4.99
CA GLU A 201 7.66 -18.17 3.89
C GLU A 201 6.45 -17.72 3.08
N VAL A 202 6.33 -16.40 2.88
CA VAL A 202 5.26 -15.82 2.06
C VAL A 202 5.84 -15.47 0.70
N ASN A 203 5.40 -16.18 -0.34
CA ASN A 203 5.77 -15.84 -1.69
C ASN A 203 5.19 -14.46 -2.09
N PRO A 204 5.99 -13.50 -2.60
CA PRO A 204 5.48 -12.21 -3.09
C PRO A 204 4.38 -12.31 -4.14
N ALA A 205 4.33 -13.40 -4.91
CA ALA A 205 3.31 -13.66 -5.93
C ALA A 205 2.02 -14.28 -5.37
N CYS A 206 1.88 -14.49 -4.04
CA CYS A 206 0.72 -15.16 -3.45
C CYS A 206 -0.61 -14.49 -3.82
N ASN A 207 -0.64 -13.17 -3.95
CA ASN A 207 -1.82 -12.39 -4.31
C ASN A 207 -1.97 -12.14 -5.81
N TYR A 208 -1.06 -12.65 -6.65
CA TYR A 208 -1.00 -12.28 -8.07
C TYR A 208 -2.31 -12.50 -8.82
N TYR A 209 -2.92 -13.68 -8.68
CA TYR A 209 -4.20 -13.98 -9.34
C TYR A 209 -5.34 -13.07 -8.88
N PHE A 210 -5.36 -12.71 -7.60
CA PHE A 210 -6.36 -11.81 -7.05
C PHE A 210 -6.18 -10.38 -7.59
N MET A 211 -4.94 -9.88 -7.64
CA MET A 211 -4.62 -8.56 -8.18
C MET A 211 -4.89 -8.48 -9.69
N PHE A 212 -4.57 -9.54 -10.43
CA PHE A 212 -4.83 -9.64 -11.85
C PHE A 212 -6.33 -9.47 -12.14
N VAL A 213 -7.19 -10.24 -11.47
CA VAL A 213 -8.65 -10.13 -11.63
C VAL A 213 -9.17 -8.78 -11.14
N SER A 214 -8.66 -8.29 -10.01
CA SER A 214 -9.04 -7.00 -9.44
C SER A 214 -8.72 -5.83 -10.37
N THR A 215 -7.67 -5.92 -11.18
CA THR A 215 -7.30 -4.89 -12.16
C THR A 215 -8.44 -4.65 -13.16
N PHE A 216 -9.01 -5.71 -13.71
CA PHE A 216 -10.13 -5.60 -14.65
C PHE A 216 -11.42 -5.18 -13.94
N LEU A 217 -11.64 -5.65 -12.71
CA LEU A 217 -12.79 -5.26 -11.91
C LEU A 217 -12.79 -3.75 -11.62
N ILE A 218 -11.67 -3.22 -11.11
CA ILE A 218 -11.51 -1.79 -10.79
C ILE A 218 -11.57 -0.95 -12.06
N THR A 219 -10.97 -1.42 -13.15
CA THR A 219 -11.08 -0.75 -14.46
C THR A 219 -12.54 -0.65 -14.90
N GLY A 220 -13.29 -1.77 -14.83
CA GLY A 220 -14.70 -1.80 -15.20
C GLY A 220 -15.57 -0.90 -14.32
N LEU A 221 -15.40 -0.99 -12.99
CA LEU A 221 -16.14 -0.17 -12.03
C LEU A 221 -15.80 1.32 -12.16
N GLY A 222 -14.52 1.68 -12.24
CA GLY A 222 -14.08 3.06 -12.41
C GLY A 222 -14.58 3.67 -13.72
N THR A 223 -14.58 2.88 -14.80
CA THR A 223 -15.19 3.29 -16.08
C THR A 223 -16.68 3.53 -15.92
N TRP A 224 -17.40 2.58 -15.31
CA TRP A 224 -18.85 2.66 -15.14
C TRP A 224 -19.25 3.87 -14.28
N VAL A 225 -18.59 4.08 -13.14
CA VAL A 225 -18.82 5.25 -12.28
C VAL A 225 -18.54 6.54 -13.04
N THR A 226 -17.45 6.61 -13.80
CA THR A 226 -17.12 7.82 -14.57
C THR A 226 -18.18 8.12 -15.63
N GLU A 227 -18.55 7.12 -16.45
CA GLU A 227 -19.50 7.28 -17.56
C GLU A 227 -20.95 7.48 -17.12
N LYS A 228 -21.36 6.84 -16.02
CA LYS A 228 -22.77 6.83 -15.58
C LYS A 228 -23.09 7.77 -14.44
N ILE A 229 -22.10 8.19 -13.66
CA ILE A 229 -22.32 9.04 -12.49
C ILE A 229 -21.60 10.37 -12.67
N VAL A 230 -20.31 10.38 -13.05
CA VAL A 230 -19.50 11.61 -13.09
C VAL A 230 -19.76 12.48 -14.31
N ILE A 231 -19.86 11.90 -15.51
CA ILE A 231 -20.09 12.64 -16.76
C ILE A 231 -21.52 13.18 -16.94
N PRO A 232 -22.60 12.50 -16.48
CA PRO A 232 -23.94 13.06 -16.56
C PRO A 232 -24.24 14.13 -15.50
N LEU A 233 -23.30 14.39 -14.57
CA LEU A 233 -23.28 15.55 -13.68
C LEU A 233 -22.65 16.76 -14.38
#